data_AF-H8Z7B8-F1
#
_entry.id   AF-H8Z7B8-F1
#
_cell.length_a   1.000
_cell.length_b   1.000
_cell.length_c   1.000
_cell.angle_alpha   90.00
_cell.angle_beta   90.00
_cell.angle_gamma   90.00
#
_symmetry.space_group_name_H-M   'P 1'
#
loop_
_entity.id
_entity.type
_entity.pdbx_description
1 polymer ?
#
loop_
_entity_poly.entity_id
_entity_poly.type
_entity_poly.pdbx_seq_one_letter_code
_entity_poly.pdbx_strand_id
1 'polypeptide(L)'
;MIKSPLITLNLLFILLITLSSRSFSLSIEDYDKERGISSDKLDVFISGLGQGYFWSNVILAADKKNTLYCQPQTLILTTEDYLAIIDKQLAKHRKNWGTDVSIEMILFLGLAATYPCPN
;
A
#
# COMPACT_ATOMS: atom_id res chain seq x y z
N MET A 1 -36.18 1.23 -33.61
CA MET A 1 -35.06 0.74 -32.76
C MET A 1 -35.51 0.81 -31.31
N ILE A 2 -35.92 -0.33 -30.73
CA ILE A 2 -36.45 -0.39 -29.35
C ILE A 2 -35.26 -0.51 -28.40
N LYS A 3 -34.96 0.56 -27.63
CA LYS A 3 -34.03 0.46 -26.51
C LYS A 3 -34.71 -0.34 -25.41
N SER A 4 -34.21 -1.52 -25.10
CA SER A 4 -34.73 -2.32 -24.00
C SER A 4 -34.48 -1.58 -22.67
N PRO A 5 -35.51 -1.33 -21.84
CA PRO A 5 -35.35 -0.65 -20.56
C PRO A 5 -34.40 -1.41 -19.62
N LEU A 6 -34.30 -2.73 -19.78
CA LEU A 6 -33.38 -3.59 -19.05
C LEU A 6 -31.91 -3.31 -19.38
N ILE A 7 -31.59 -3.03 -20.66
CA ILE A 7 -30.23 -2.67 -21.09
C ILE A 7 -29.87 -1.29 -20.53
N THR A 8 -30.83 -0.38 -20.51
CA THR A 8 -30.62 1.00 -20.03
C THR A 8 -30.38 1.01 -18.50
N LEU A 9 -31.09 0.16 -17.75
CA LEU A 9 -30.90 0.00 -16.30
C LEU A 9 -29.52 -0.60 -15.95
N ASN A 10 -29.08 -1.63 -16.68
CA ASN A 10 -27.75 -2.24 -16.47
C ASN A 10 -26.62 -1.25 -16.80
N LEU A 11 -26.75 -0.46 -17.86
CA LEU A 11 -25.77 0.58 -18.21
C LEU A 11 -25.70 1.68 -17.13
N LEU A 12 -26.83 2.05 -16.53
CA LEU A 12 -26.85 3.01 -15.42
C LEU A 12 -26.15 2.46 -14.17
N PHE A 13 -26.35 1.17 -13.87
CA PHE A 13 -25.71 0.52 -12.73
C PHE A 13 -24.19 0.43 -12.88
N ILE A 14 -23.71 0.06 -14.07
CA ILE A 14 -22.27 0.02 -14.38
C ILE A 14 -21.65 1.42 -14.28
N LEU A 15 -22.34 2.46 -14.78
CA LEU A 15 -21.88 3.85 -14.69
C LEU A 15 -21.72 4.31 -13.24
N LEU A 16 -22.66 3.95 -12.35
CA LEU A 16 -22.60 4.27 -10.93
C LEU A 16 -21.41 3.61 -10.22
N ILE A 17 -21.06 2.38 -10.59
CA ILE A 17 -19.89 1.69 -10.03
C ILE A 17 -18.59 2.40 -10.45
N THR A 18 -18.46 2.81 -11.73
CA THR A 18 -17.24 3.47 -12.23
C THR A 18 -16.97 4.86 -11.64
N LEU A 19 -18.02 5.55 -11.17
CA LEU A 19 -17.90 6.86 -10.51
C LEU A 19 -17.39 6.76 -9.05
N SER A 20 -17.50 5.58 -8.44
CA SER A 20 -17.12 5.35 -7.03
C SER A 20 -15.65 4.98 -6.84
N SER A 21 -14.97 4.55 -7.90
CA SER A 21 -13.56 4.17 -7.86
C SER A 21 -12.64 5.39 -7.92
N ARG A 22 -12.51 6.10 -6.79
CA ARG A 22 -11.27 6.83 -6.52
C ARG A 22 -10.20 5.80 -6.16
N SER A 23 -9.16 5.69 -6.98
CA SER A 23 -7.93 5.01 -6.57
C SER A 23 -7.33 5.81 -5.42
N PHE A 24 -7.59 5.36 -4.19
CA PHE A 24 -7.02 5.98 -3.00
C PHE A 24 -5.61 5.43 -2.83
N SER A 25 -4.63 6.18 -3.34
CA SER A 25 -3.26 6.02 -2.91
C SER A 25 -2.97 7.10 -1.88
N LEU A 26 -2.38 6.73 -0.75
CA LEU A 26 -2.07 7.69 0.30
C LEU A 26 -0.85 8.50 -0.14
N SER A 27 -1.05 9.80 -0.35
CA SER A 27 0.04 10.73 -0.68
C SER A 27 0.93 10.98 0.54
N ILE A 28 2.15 11.50 0.31
CA ILE A 28 3.04 11.93 1.40
C ILE A 28 2.38 13.01 2.25
N GLU A 29 1.62 13.93 1.64
CA GLU A 29 0.95 15.02 2.35
C GLU A 29 -0.17 14.50 3.27
N ASP A 30 -1.00 13.59 2.77
CA ASP A 30 -2.08 13.01 3.57
C ASP A 30 -1.54 12.11 4.69
N TYR A 31 -0.43 11.42 4.44
CA TYR A 31 0.29 10.68 5.47
C TYR A 31 0.75 11.59 6.62
N ASP A 32 1.39 12.72 6.32
CA ASP A 32 1.86 13.66 7.35
C ASP A 32 0.71 14.15 8.24
N LYS A 33 -0.44 14.46 7.61
CA LYS A 33 -1.65 14.90 8.32
C LYS A 33 -2.16 13.83 9.26
N GLU A 34 -2.32 12.60 8.77
CA GLU A 34 -2.88 11.49 9.55
C GLU A 34 -1.90 10.98 10.63
N ARG A 35 -0.59 11.00 10.35
CA ARG A 35 0.46 10.60 11.32
C ARG A 35 0.57 11.61 12.46
N GLY A 36 0.45 12.91 12.18
CA GLY A 36 0.53 13.97 13.19
C GLY A 36 -0.59 13.92 14.24
N ILE A 37 -1.74 13.31 13.92
CA ILE A 37 -2.88 13.18 14.82
C ILE A 37 -3.06 11.76 15.39
N SER A 38 -2.19 10.81 15.03
CA SER A 38 -2.29 9.39 15.44
C SER A 38 -3.67 8.78 15.12
N SER A 39 -3.97 8.66 13.82
CA SER A 39 -5.25 8.20 13.30
C SER A 39 -5.35 6.67 13.22
N ASP A 40 -6.36 6.07 13.87
CA ASP A 40 -6.68 4.63 13.75
C ASP A 40 -6.85 4.18 12.28
N LYS A 41 -7.31 5.09 11.41
CA LYS A 41 -7.48 4.79 9.98
C LYS A 41 -6.13 4.59 9.29
N LEU A 42 -5.13 5.41 9.65
CA LEU A 42 -3.77 5.25 9.15
C LEU A 42 -3.19 3.92 9.61
N ASP A 43 -3.37 3.58 10.89
CA ASP A 43 -2.84 2.32 11.45
C ASP A 43 -3.44 1.09 10.75
N VAL A 44 -4.75 1.08 10.54
CA VAL A 44 -5.43 0.01 9.79
C VAL A 44 -4.92 -0.06 8.35
N PHE A 45 -4.75 1.10 7.69
CA PHE A 45 -4.25 1.16 6.33
C PHE A 45 -2.81 0.62 6.22
N ILE A 46 -1.88 1.12 7.05
CA ILE A 46 -0.48 0.70 7.05
C ILE A 46 -0.32 -0.76 7.46
N SER A 47 -1.08 -1.23 8.46
CA SER A 47 -1.12 -2.64 8.83
C SER A 47 -1.60 -3.51 7.66
N GLY A 48 -2.63 -3.07 6.93
CA GLY A 48 -3.11 -3.75 5.72
C GLY A 48 -2.04 -3.86 4.64
N LEU A 49 -1.28 -2.79 4.38
CA LEU A 49 -0.16 -2.82 3.44
C LEU A 49 0.93 -3.80 3.86
N GLY A 50 1.35 -3.72 5.14
CA GLY A 50 2.36 -4.61 5.70
C GLY A 50 1.97 -6.09 5.57
N GLN A 51 0.71 -6.42 5.88
CA GLN A 51 0.18 -7.77 5.70
C GLN A 51 0.11 -8.19 4.23
N GLY A 52 -0.27 -7.28 3.33
CA GLY A 52 -0.27 -7.55 1.89
C GLY A 52 1.12 -7.92 1.37
N TYR A 53 2.15 -7.17 1.78
CA TYR A 53 3.53 -7.49 1.42
C TYR A 53 4.03 -8.79 2.05
N PHE A 54 3.66 -9.07 3.30
CA PHE A 54 3.97 -10.33 3.97
C PHE A 54 3.38 -11.53 3.22
N TRP A 55 2.08 -11.52 2.94
CA TRP A 55 1.43 -12.62 2.22
C TRP A 55 1.94 -12.78 0.79
N SER A 56 2.27 -11.67 0.13
CA SER A 56 2.93 -11.71 -1.19
C SER A 56 4.26 -12.46 -1.12
N ASN A 57 5.08 -12.21 -0.10
CA ASN A 57 6.32 -12.97 0.11
C ASN A 57 6.08 -14.44 0.42
N VAL A 58 5.08 -14.77 1.23
CA VAL A 58 4.73 -16.16 1.54
C VAL A 58 4.35 -16.92 0.27
N ILE A 59 3.52 -16.31 -0.59
CA ILE A 59 3.11 -16.91 -1.86
C ILE A 59 4.32 -17.07 -2.81
N LEU A 60 5.14 -16.03 -2.95
CA LEU A 60 6.35 -16.10 -3.79
C LEU A 60 7.31 -17.20 -3.32
N ALA A 61 7.51 -17.33 -2.02
CA ALA A 61 8.35 -18.37 -1.44
C ALA A 61 7.78 -19.78 -1.69
N ALA A 62 6.46 -19.96 -1.54
CA ALA A 62 5.79 -21.23 -1.86
C ALA A 62 5.95 -21.62 -3.34
N ASP A 63 5.91 -20.61 -4.23
CA ASP A 63 6.15 -20.75 -5.67
C ASP A 63 7.63 -20.90 -6.04
N LYS A 64 8.56 -20.89 -5.07
CA LYS A 64 10.02 -20.89 -5.28
C LYS A 64 10.50 -19.72 -6.17
N LYS A 65 9.82 -18.58 -6.08
CA LYS A 65 10.20 -17.32 -6.72
C LYS A 65 10.94 -16.43 -5.73
N ASN A 66 11.65 -15.43 -6.27
CA ASN A 66 12.27 -14.40 -5.45
C ASN A 66 11.20 -13.62 -4.68
N THR A 67 11.40 -13.47 -3.38
CA THR A 67 10.54 -12.64 -2.53
C THR A 67 10.84 -11.15 -2.72
N LEU A 68 9.91 -10.31 -2.27
CA LEU A 68 10.02 -8.85 -2.34
C LEU A 68 11.07 -8.30 -1.35
N TYR A 69 11.24 -8.97 -0.20
CA TYR A 69 12.21 -8.68 0.84
C TYR A 69 12.45 -9.95 1.70
N CYS A 70 13.48 -9.95 2.55
CA CYS A 70 13.91 -11.10 3.33
C CYS A 70 13.94 -10.79 4.83
N GLN A 71 12.75 -10.69 5.43
CA GLN A 71 12.58 -10.51 6.86
C GLN A 71 13.07 -11.75 7.63
N PRO A 72 13.81 -11.58 8.75
CA PRO A 72 14.20 -12.68 9.62
C PRO A 72 12.99 -13.48 10.11
N GLN A 73 13.09 -14.82 10.14
CA GLN A 73 11.96 -15.71 10.44
C GLN A 73 11.31 -15.48 11.81
N THR A 74 12.09 -15.02 12.80
CA THR A 74 11.61 -14.77 14.17
C THR A 74 11.14 -13.34 14.39
N LEU A 75 11.31 -12.46 13.41
CA LEU A 75 10.85 -11.08 13.50
C LEU A 75 9.38 -11.03 13.10
N ILE A 76 8.54 -10.40 13.91
CA ILE A 76 7.16 -10.07 13.58
C ILE A 76 7.09 -8.55 13.55
N LEU A 77 6.76 -7.99 12.40
CA LEU A 77 6.63 -6.55 12.23
C LEU A 77 5.25 -6.09 12.69
N THR A 78 5.22 -5.02 13.48
CA THR A 78 4.02 -4.33 13.93
C THR A 78 3.71 -3.13 13.04
N THR A 79 2.52 -2.55 13.21
CA THR A 79 2.17 -1.29 12.53
C THR A 79 3.19 -0.18 12.80
N GLU A 80 3.68 -0.07 14.04
CA GLU A 80 4.66 0.96 14.39
C GLU A 80 6.02 0.71 13.72
N ASP A 81 6.42 -0.55 13.51
CA ASP A 81 7.63 -0.87 12.75
C ASP A 81 7.49 -0.42 11.28
N TYR A 82 6.32 -0.63 10.67
CA TYR A 82 6.05 -0.17 9.31
C TYR A 82 6.05 1.35 9.21
N LEU A 83 5.42 2.06 10.16
CA LEU A 83 5.45 3.52 10.24
C LEU A 83 6.88 4.05 10.39
N ALA A 84 7.68 3.44 11.27
CA ALA A 84 9.08 3.81 11.45
C ALA A 84 9.91 3.60 10.17
N ILE A 85 9.63 2.53 9.42
CA ILE A 85 10.27 2.29 8.11
C ILE A 85 9.90 3.39 7.10
N ILE A 86 8.62 3.76 7.02
CA ILE A 86 8.15 4.86 6.14
C ILE A 86 8.81 6.18 6.54
N ASP A 87 8.79 6.52 7.83
CA ASP A 87 9.37 7.76 8.36
C ASP A 87 10.87 7.84 8.05
N LYS A 88 11.61 6.73 8.20
CA LYS A 88 13.03 6.63 7.83
C LYS A 88 13.26 6.88 6.34
N GLN A 89 12.40 6.32 5.47
CA GLN A 89 12.49 6.53 4.03
C GLN A 89 12.21 7.98 3.64
N LEU A 90 11.15 8.57 4.21
CA LEU A 90 10.81 9.98 4.00
C LEU A 90 11.94 10.90 4.48
N ALA A 91 12.52 10.66 5.66
CA ALA A 91 13.63 11.46 6.17
C ALA A 91 14.85 11.45 5.23
N LYS A 92 15.12 10.31 4.57
CA LYS A 92 16.28 10.14 3.69
C LYS A 92 16.04 10.64 2.26
N HIS A 93 14.83 10.48 1.74
CA HIS A 93 14.56 10.61 0.30
C HIS A 93 13.51 11.65 -0.07
N ARG A 94 12.77 12.24 0.89
CA ARG A 94 11.67 13.19 0.62
C ARG A 94 12.07 14.32 -0.33
N LYS A 95 13.28 14.87 -0.23
CA LYS A 95 13.73 15.97 -1.12
C LYS A 95 13.84 15.58 -2.59
N ASN A 96 14.01 14.29 -2.86
CA ASN A 96 14.17 13.73 -4.20
C ASN A 96 12.88 13.08 -4.71
N TRP A 97 11.88 12.92 -3.85
CA TRP A 97 10.58 12.37 -4.20
C TRP A 97 9.58 13.49 -4.46
N GLY A 98 8.81 13.37 -5.54
CA GLY A 98 7.63 14.20 -5.74
C GLY A 98 6.59 13.92 -4.66
N THR A 99 5.68 14.85 -4.44
CA THR A 99 4.56 14.72 -3.48
C THR A 99 3.61 13.57 -3.81
N ASP A 100 3.60 13.14 -5.08
CA ASP A 100 2.67 12.15 -5.61
C ASP A 100 3.18 10.71 -5.46
N VAL A 101 4.35 10.51 -4.83
CA VAL A 101 4.84 9.17 -4.52
C VAL A 101 3.96 8.56 -3.44
N SER A 102 3.48 7.35 -3.71
CA SER A 102 2.58 6.62 -2.82
C SER A 102 3.29 6.08 -1.58
N ILE A 103 2.65 6.16 -0.42
CA ILE A 103 3.15 5.60 0.84
C ILE A 103 3.33 4.09 0.75
N GLU A 104 2.47 3.42 -0.01
CA GLU A 104 2.57 2.01 -0.34
C GLU A 104 3.94 1.68 -0.94
N MET A 105 4.34 2.42 -1.98
CA MET A 105 5.64 2.24 -2.62
C MET A 105 6.79 2.56 -1.66
N ILE A 106 6.65 3.60 -0.85
CA ILE A 106 7.67 3.99 0.13
C ILE A 106 7.88 2.89 1.17
N LEU A 107 6.80 2.28 1.67
CA LEU A 107 6.87 1.15 2.60
C LEU A 107 7.55 -0.04 1.95
N PHE A 108 7.18 -0.40 0.72
CA PHE A 108 7.83 -1.49 -0.01
C PHE A 108 9.34 -1.27 -0.16
N LEU A 109 9.74 -0.10 -0.66
CA LEU A 109 11.16 0.27 -0.80
C LEU A 109 11.88 0.24 0.55
N GLY A 110 11.19 0.69 1.60
CA GLY A 110 11.70 0.65 2.97
C GLY A 110 11.92 -0.77 3.49
N LEU A 111 10.98 -1.69 3.24
CA LEU A 111 11.11 -3.10 3.59
C LEU A 111 12.26 -3.76 2.85
N ALA A 112 12.36 -3.55 1.53
CA ALA A 112 13.45 -4.09 0.71
C ALA A 112 14.83 -3.56 1.13
N ALA A 113 14.91 -2.27 1.50
CA ALA A 113 16.15 -1.66 1.98
C ALA A 113 16.52 -2.10 3.41
N THR A 114 15.54 -2.39 4.26
CA THR A 114 15.77 -2.80 5.65
C THR A 114 16.08 -4.29 5.76
N TYR A 115 15.47 -5.10 4.89
CA TYR A 115 15.59 -6.55 4.86
C TYR A 115 15.98 -7.04 3.45
N PRO A 116 17.19 -6.71 2.97
CA PRO A 116 17.62 -7.12 1.64
C PRO A 116 17.73 -8.64 1.55
N CYS A 117 17.31 -9.20 0.41
CA CYS A 117 17.54 -10.60 0.11
C CYS A 117 19.00 -10.83 -0.32
N PRO A 118 19.63 -11.94 0.09
CA PRO A 118 20.94 -12.32 -0.42
C PRO A 118 20.87 -12.58 -1.93
N ASN A 119 21.92 -12.16 -2.64
CA ASN A 119 22.11 -12.43 -4.08
C ASN A 119 22.56 -13.87 -4.33
#